data_AF-A0A374UIT4-F1
#
_entry.id   AF-A0A374UIT4-F1
#
_cell.length_a   1.000
_cell.length_b   1.000
_cell.length_c   1.000
_cell.angle_alpha   90.00
_cell.angle_beta   90.00
_cell.angle_gamma   90.00
#
_symmetry.space_group_name_H-M   'P 1'
#
loop_
_entity.id
_entity.type
_entity.pdbx_description
1 polymer ?
#
loop_
_entity_poly.entity_id
_entity_poly.type
_entity_poly.pdbx_seq_one_letter_code
_entity_poly.pdbx_strand_id
1 'polypeptide(L)'
;MFRAACPETEEDMQELMTREIAEGLPRLYEQDGAEDPTVYVHYFSCVNGWDWWLLEFDGTDEAFGLVEGYDDELGYFSIKEMEELNRQMGFAAVERDEHFEPKLLSAVRGR
;
A
#
# COMPACT_ATOMS: atom_id res chain seq x y z
N MET A 1 29.01 7.25 9.13
CA MET A 1 28.17 7.02 10.32
C MET A 1 26.83 7.66 10.02
N PHE A 2 25.95 6.93 9.33
CA PHE A 2 24.61 7.44 9.01
C PHE A 2 23.71 7.10 10.20
N ARG A 3 23.32 8.13 10.96
CA ARG A 3 22.21 8.02 11.89
C ARG A 3 20.95 7.97 11.02
N ALA A 4 20.33 6.80 10.91
CA ALA A 4 18.89 6.78 10.65
C ALA A 4 18.27 7.41 11.90
N ALA A 5 17.81 8.66 11.78
CA ALA A 5 17.01 9.27 12.82
C ALA A 5 15.66 8.54 12.78
N CYS A 6 15.33 7.81 13.84
CA CYS A 6 13.94 7.43 14.06
C CYS A 6 13.14 8.75 14.13
N PRO A 7 12.03 8.89 13.38
CA PRO A 7 11.24 10.12 13.40
C PRO A 7 10.84 10.46 14.85
N GLU A 8 11.11 11.69 15.26
CA GLU A 8 11.01 12.12 16.67
C GLU A 8 9.58 12.51 17.08
N THR A 9 8.61 12.54 16.13
CA THR A 9 7.19 12.87 16.37
C THR A 9 6.22 12.26 15.33
N GLU A 10 4.95 12.01 15.71
CA GLU A 10 3.86 11.54 14.83
C GLU A 10 3.63 12.42 13.57
N GLU A 11 4.07 13.69 13.61
CA GLU A 11 3.94 14.66 12.50
C GLU A 11 4.84 14.36 11.28
N ASP A 12 5.83 13.47 11.39
CA ASP A 12 6.72 13.09 10.28
C ASP A 12 6.26 11.83 9.52
N MET A 13 5.13 11.23 9.91
CA MET A 13 4.64 9.99 9.31
C MET A 13 3.83 10.26 8.05
N GLN A 14 4.20 9.57 6.97
CA GLN A 14 3.52 9.70 5.67
C GLN A 14 2.05 9.27 5.77
N GLU A 15 1.15 10.06 5.19
CA GLU A 15 -0.25 9.66 4.97
C GLU A 15 -0.30 8.59 3.87
N LEU A 16 -0.76 7.38 4.21
CA LEU A 16 -0.73 6.23 3.29
C LEU A 16 -1.84 6.31 2.23
N MET A 17 -2.96 6.97 2.54
CA MET A 17 -4.06 7.19 1.60
C MET A 17 -4.51 8.65 1.64
N THR A 18 -3.97 9.45 0.72
CA THR A 18 -4.43 10.83 0.55
C THR A 18 -5.78 10.85 -0.16
N ARG A 19 -6.51 11.96 0.01
CA ARG A 19 -7.78 12.17 -0.69
C ARG A 19 -7.64 12.11 -2.22
N GLU A 20 -6.55 12.63 -2.76
CA GLU A 20 -6.29 12.64 -4.21
C GLU A 20 -6.10 11.22 -4.76
N ILE A 21 -5.42 10.35 -4.00
CA ILE A 21 -5.27 8.94 -4.34
C ILE A 21 -6.65 8.26 -4.28
N ALA A 22 -7.37 8.41 -3.17
CA ALA A 22 -8.68 7.79 -2.97
C ALA A 22 -9.70 8.15 -4.06
N GLU A 23 -9.69 9.42 -4.54
CA GLU A 23 -10.57 9.88 -5.63
C GLU A 23 -10.17 9.34 -7.01
N GLY A 24 -8.92 8.91 -7.18
CA GLY A 24 -8.39 8.37 -8.44
C GLY A 24 -8.47 6.85 -8.57
N LEU A 25 -8.86 6.14 -7.51
CA LEU A 25 -8.90 4.68 -7.46
C LEU A 25 -10.24 4.11 -7.96
N PRO A 26 -10.20 2.95 -8.66
CA PRO A 26 -11.41 2.18 -8.90
C PRO A 26 -12.04 1.72 -7.58
N ARG A 27 -13.37 1.69 -7.57
CA ARG A 27 -14.15 1.08 -6.48
C ARG A 27 -13.95 -0.43 -6.49
N LEU A 28 -14.20 -1.05 -5.34
CA LEU A 28 -14.22 -2.51 -5.24
C LEU A 28 -15.11 -3.13 -6.32
N TYR A 29 -14.61 -4.19 -6.94
CA TYR A 29 -15.21 -4.94 -8.04
C TYR A 29 -15.29 -4.23 -9.40
N GLU A 30 -14.73 -3.04 -9.58
CA GLU A 30 -14.72 -2.37 -10.90
C GLU A 30 -13.77 -3.02 -11.92
N GLN A 31 -12.76 -3.73 -11.45
CA GLN A 31 -11.80 -4.49 -12.25
C GLN A 31 -12.09 -6.00 -12.25
N ASP A 32 -13.22 -6.45 -11.68
CA ASP A 32 -13.56 -7.87 -11.61
C ASP A 32 -13.72 -8.49 -13.01
N GLY A 33 -13.14 -9.68 -13.19
CA GLY A 33 -13.05 -10.37 -14.48
C GLY A 33 -11.99 -9.83 -15.45
N ALA A 34 -11.22 -8.79 -15.09
CA ALA A 34 -10.05 -8.40 -15.86
C ALA A 34 -8.94 -9.45 -15.73
N GLU A 35 -8.40 -9.91 -16.86
CA GLU A 35 -7.28 -10.88 -16.86
C GLU A 35 -5.99 -10.27 -16.31
N ASP A 36 -5.81 -8.96 -16.47
CA ASP A 36 -4.63 -8.22 -16.04
C ASP A 36 -5.03 -6.83 -15.51
N PRO A 37 -5.50 -6.72 -14.25
CA PRO A 37 -5.97 -5.48 -13.68
C PRO A 37 -4.83 -4.47 -13.48
N THR A 38 -5.17 -3.20 -13.34
CA THR A 38 -4.22 -2.12 -13.07
C THR A 38 -3.97 -1.99 -11.57
N VAL A 39 -2.70 -1.94 -11.20
CA VAL A 39 -2.20 -1.56 -9.88
C VAL A 39 -1.99 -0.06 -9.87
N TYR A 40 -2.47 0.60 -8.82
CA TYR A 40 -2.44 2.06 -8.70
C TYR A 40 -1.50 2.56 -7.62
N VAL A 41 -1.37 1.81 -6.52
CA VAL A 41 -0.53 2.20 -5.39
C VAL A 41 0.33 1.03 -4.97
N HIS A 42 1.56 1.32 -4.55
CA HIS A 42 2.46 0.37 -3.95
C HIS A 42 2.77 0.80 -2.53
N TYR A 43 2.57 -0.11 -1.59
CA TYR A 43 3.03 -0.01 -0.22
C TYR A 43 4.08 -1.08 0.04
N PHE A 44 5.07 -0.76 0.86
CA PHE A 44 6.10 -1.71 1.26
C PHE A 44 6.42 -1.56 2.73
N SER A 45 6.85 -2.65 3.37
CA SER A 45 7.31 -2.62 4.75
C SER A 45 8.81 -2.81 4.85
N CYS A 46 9.48 -1.83 5.46
CA CYS A 46 10.91 -1.89 5.73
C CYS A 46 11.29 -2.87 6.85
N VAL A 47 10.30 -3.39 7.59
CA VAL A 47 10.51 -4.26 8.76
C VAL A 47 10.53 -5.72 8.37
N ASN A 48 9.57 -6.16 7.54
CA ASN A 48 9.40 -7.56 7.17
C ASN A 48 9.59 -7.82 5.66
N GLY A 49 9.77 -6.77 4.85
CA GLY A 49 9.95 -6.88 3.40
C GLY A 49 8.68 -7.27 2.64
N TRP A 50 7.49 -7.00 3.19
CA TRP A 50 6.22 -7.25 2.50
C TRP A 50 5.89 -6.11 1.56
N ASP A 51 5.18 -6.45 0.48
CA ASP A 51 4.67 -5.50 -0.50
C ASP A 51 3.15 -5.66 -0.63
N TRP A 52 2.45 -4.54 -0.75
CA TRP A 52 1.02 -4.47 -1.05
C TRP A 52 0.80 -3.61 -2.29
N TRP A 53 0.21 -4.22 -3.31
CA TRP A 53 -0.09 -3.58 -4.58
C TRP A 53 -1.60 -3.36 -4.66
N LEU A 54 -2.05 -2.12 -4.49
CA LEU A 54 -3.46 -1.77 -4.43
C LEU A 54 -4.05 -1.68 -5.85
N LEU A 55 -5.15 -2.39 -6.08
CA LEU A 55 -5.92 -2.39 -7.33
C LEU A 55 -7.21 -1.58 -7.17
N GLU A 56 -7.94 -1.78 -6.07
CA GLU A 56 -9.25 -1.19 -5.83
C GLU A 56 -9.40 -0.73 -4.37
N PHE A 57 -10.30 0.23 -4.14
CA PHE A 57 -10.52 0.79 -2.80
C PHE A 57 -12.00 1.11 -2.58
N ASP A 58 -12.50 0.89 -1.36
CA ASP A 58 -13.89 1.19 -1.00
C ASP A 58 -14.16 2.70 -0.80
N GLY A 59 -13.10 3.52 -0.75
CA GLY A 59 -13.16 4.96 -0.50
C GLY A 59 -13.06 5.32 0.98
N THR A 60 -12.92 4.36 1.89
CA THR A 60 -12.91 4.60 3.34
C THR A 60 -11.80 3.89 4.11
N ASP A 61 -11.47 2.64 3.80
CA ASP A 61 -10.45 1.85 4.51
C ASP A 61 -10.02 0.58 3.76
N GLU A 62 -10.99 -0.18 3.24
CA GLU A 62 -10.74 -1.50 2.69
C GLU A 62 -10.21 -1.38 1.25
N ALA A 63 -9.01 -1.92 1.05
CA ALA A 63 -8.35 -2.03 -0.23
C ALA A 63 -8.31 -3.49 -0.69
N PHE A 64 -8.40 -3.70 -2.00
CA PHE A 64 -8.18 -5.00 -2.62
C PHE A 64 -6.95 -4.95 -3.50
N GLY A 65 -6.12 -5.98 -3.42
CA GLY A 65 -4.96 -6.09 -4.29
C GLY A 65 -4.02 -7.25 -4.00
N LEU A 66 -2.83 -7.21 -4.58
CA LEU A 66 -1.82 -8.25 -4.41
C LEU A 66 -1.02 -7.98 -3.13
N VAL A 67 -0.94 -8.98 -2.27
CA VAL A 67 -0.14 -9.01 -1.06
C VAL A 67 1.01 -10.00 -1.29
N GLU A 68 2.24 -9.50 -1.30
CA GLU A 68 3.45 -10.30 -1.40
C GLU A 68 4.12 -10.34 -0.02
N GLY A 69 4.15 -11.52 0.59
CA GLY A 69 4.69 -11.71 1.93
C GLY A 69 5.18 -13.14 2.12
N TYR A 70 4.44 -13.95 2.86
CA TYR A 70 4.75 -15.38 2.99
C TYR A 70 4.34 -16.18 1.75
N ASP A 71 3.17 -15.85 1.19
CA ASP A 71 2.64 -16.37 -0.06
C ASP A 71 2.04 -15.18 -0.83
N ASP A 72 2.14 -15.21 -2.15
CA ASP A 72 1.58 -14.16 -3.01
C ASP A 72 0.08 -14.40 -3.19
N GLU A 73 -0.76 -13.49 -2.68
CA GLU A 73 -2.21 -13.61 -2.80
C GLU A 73 -2.91 -12.32 -3.24
N LEU A 74 -4.00 -12.47 -3.98
CA LEU A 74 -4.95 -11.37 -4.16
C LEU A 74 -5.93 -11.40 -2.99
N GLY A 75 -5.91 -10.34 -2.18
CA GLY A 75 -6.63 -10.27 -0.93
C GLY A 75 -7.02 -8.85 -0.55
N TYR A 76 -7.77 -8.76 0.54
CA TYR A 76 -8.19 -7.49 1.12
C TYR A 76 -7.24 -7.09 2.23
N PHE A 77 -6.98 -5.79 2.38
CA PHE A 77 -6.19 -5.23 3.47
C PHE A 77 -6.71 -3.84 3.87
N SER A 78 -6.49 -3.48 5.13
CA SER A 78 -6.93 -2.19 5.70
C SER A 78 -5.78 -1.19 5.71
N ILE A 79 -6.02 -0.01 5.13
CA ILE A 79 -5.06 1.09 5.18
C ILE A 79 -4.96 1.64 6.61
N LYS A 80 -6.08 1.75 7.33
CA LYS A 80 -6.07 2.24 8.72
C LYS A 80 -5.29 1.32 9.64
N GLU A 81 -5.32 0.00 9.43
CA GLU A 81 -4.48 -0.93 10.19
C GLU A 81 -2.99 -0.73 9.91
N MET A 82 -2.60 -0.43 8.67
CA MET A 82 -1.20 -0.09 8.35
C MET A 82 -0.77 1.22 9.02
N GLU A 83 -1.60 2.25 8.99
CA GLU A 83 -1.33 3.51 9.68
C GLU A 83 -1.31 3.36 11.21
N GLU A 84 -2.17 2.51 11.76
CA GLU A 84 -2.18 2.20 13.18
C GLU A 84 -0.93 1.42 13.61
N LEU A 85 -0.49 0.46 12.79
CA LEU A 85 0.79 -0.24 13.01
C LEU A 85 1.94 0.75 13.06
N ASN A 86 1.98 1.67 12.10
CA ASN A 86 2.95 2.76 12.06
C ASN A 86 2.92 3.59 13.35
N ARG A 87 1.74 3.99 13.84
CA ARG A 87 1.58 4.74 15.10
C ARG A 87 2.07 3.94 16.31
N GLN A 88 1.73 2.65 16.38
CA GLN A 88 2.13 1.77 17.48
C GLN A 88 3.64 1.54 17.54
N MET A 89 4.28 1.44 16.37
CA MET A 89 5.73 1.27 16.26
C MET A 89 6.49 2.58 16.50
N GLY A 90 5.83 3.73 16.33
CA GLY A 90 6.46 5.05 16.47
C GLY A 90 7.41 5.40 15.32
N PHE A 91 7.30 4.69 14.19
CA PHE A 91 8.01 4.97 12.94
C PHE A 91 7.24 4.37 11.75
N ALA A 92 7.59 4.76 10.53
CA ALA A 92 7.00 4.21 9.31
C ALA A 92 7.47 2.77 9.07
N ALA A 93 6.74 1.80 9.63
CA ALA A 93 6.94 0.37 9.37
C ALA A 93 6.41 -0.04 7.99
N VAL A 94 5.36 0.64 7.51
CA VAL A 94 4.81 0.59 6.16
C VAL A 94 4.91 1.98 5.53
N GLU A 95 5.38 2.04 4.29
CA GLU A 95 5.53 3.27 3.52
C GLU A 95 4.83 3.11 2.17
N ARG A 96 4.34 4.21 1.61
CA ARG A 96 3.81 4.29 0.24
C ARG A 96 4.92 4.76 -0.71
N ASP A 97 5.11 4.06 -1.82
CA ASP A 97 6.02 4.51 -2.89
C ASP A 97 5.43 5.75 -3.59
N GLU A 98 6.09 6.91 -3.41
CA GLU A 98 5.67 8.19 -3.99
C GLU A 98 6.00 8.34 -5.48
N HIS A 99 6.86 7.47 -6.00
CA HIS A 99 7.27 7.45 -7.40
C HIS A 99 6.63 6.31 -8.18
N PHE A 100 5.74 5.54 -7.55
CA PHE A 100 5.01 4.49 -8.23
C PHE A 100 4.03 5.09 -9.24
N GLU A 101 4.13 4.64 -10.48
CA GLU A 101 3.16 4.93 -11.54
C GLU A 101 2.26 3.71 -11.79
N PRO A 102 0.95 3.91 -12.02
CA PRO A 102 0.03 2.83 -12.30
C PRO A 102 0.49 1.95 -13.45
N LYS A 103 0.44 0.63 -13.24
CA LYS A 103 0.85 -0.37 -14.25
C LYS A 103 0.06 -1.66 -14.07
N LEU A 104 0.11 -2.53 -15.07
CA LEU A 104 -0.59 -3.80 -15.04
C LEU A 104 -0.04 -4.72 -13.93
N LEU A 105 -0.92 -5.53 -13.34
CA LEU A 105 -0.58 -6.50 -12.29
C LEU A 105 0.54 -7.46 -12.75
N SER A 106 0.50 -7.88 -14.01
CA SER A 106 1.52 -8.73 -14.62
C SER A 106 2.93 -8.10 -14.63
N ALA A 107 3.05 -6.76 -14.54
CA ALA A 107 4.33 -6.06 -14.55
C ALA A 107 4.98 -5.93 -13.16
N VAL A 108 4.22 -6.17 -12.09
CA VAL A 108 4.73 -6.17 -10.70
C VAL A 108 4.94 -7.58 -10.17
N ARG A 109 4.13 -8.53 -10.60
CA ARG A 109 4.12 -9.91 -10.09
C ARG A 109 5.42 -10.66 -10.42
N GLY A 110 6.06 -11.25 -9.41
CA GLY A 110 7.26 -12.07 -9.57
C GLY A 110 8.57 -11.27 -9.73
N ARG A 111 8.63 -10.09 -9.12
CA ARG A 111 9.86 -9.28 -9.01
C ARG A 111 10.88 -9.86 -8.04
#